data_AF-A0A7W1N579-F1
#
_entry.id   AF-A0A7W1N579-F1
#
_cell.length_a   1.000
_cell.length_b   1.000
_cell.length_c   1.000
_cell.angle_alpha   90.00
_cell.angle_beta   90.00
_cell.angle_gamma   90.00
#
_symmetry.space_group_name_H-M   'P 1'
#
loop_
_entity.id
_entity.type
_entity.pdbx_description
1 polymer ?
#
loop_
_entity_poly.entity_id
_entity_poly.type
_entity_poly.pdbx_seq_one_letter_code
_entity_poly.pdbx_strand_id
1 'polypeptide(L)'
;MAWVVESTRAVSPDDGSGCDAAYLVRLTQGEETAESVVGFAAPSAVASGGYAEEKLSKFLRDERPPNAIVIDVDGSVRVVSTEFRA
;
A
#
# COMPACT_ATOMS: atom_id res chain seq x y z
N MET A 1 -10.67 9.58 -14.62
CA MET A 1 -9.21 9.87 -14.54
C MET A 1 -8.60 8.84 -13.60
N ALA A 2 -7.29 8.56 -13.65
CA ALA A 2 -6.66 7.54 -12.80
C ALA A 2 -5.65 8.19 -11.86
N TRP A 3 -5.52 7.63 -10.66
CA TRP A 3 -4.48 7.98 -9.71
C TRP A 3 -3.11 7.57 -10.24
N VAL A 4 -2.09 8.37 -9.94
CA VAL A 4 -0.70 8.12 -10.35
C VAL A 4 0.17 8.05 -9.09
N VAL A 5 1.13 7.12 -9.08
CA VAL A 5 2.13 7.05 -8.02
C VAL A 5 3.08 8.23 -8.13
N GLU A 6 3.10 9.08 -7.10
CA GLU A 6 4.05 10.18 -6.98
C GLU A 6 5.35 9.71 -6.34
N SER A 7 5.25 8.97 -5.23
CA SER A 7 6.40 8.46 -4.50
C SER A 7 6.06 7.24 -3.66
N THR A 8 7.08 6.43 -3.39
CA THR A 8 6.99 5.25 -2.52
C THR A 8 8.17 5.24 -1.58
N ARG A 9 7.92 5.04 -0.29
CA ARG A 9 8.96 4.94 0.74
C ARG A 9 8.68 3.82 1.72
N ALA A 10 9.74 3.18 2.20
CA ALA A 10 9.63 2.22 3.30
C ALA A 10 9.21 2.93 4.59
N VAL A 11 8.31 2.30 5.35
CA VAL A 11 7.87 2.75 6.67
C VAL A 11 7.87 1.55 7.63
N SER A 12 7.90 1.82 8.93
CA SER A 12 7.76 0.76 9.92
C SER A 12 6.36 0.15 9.83
N PRO A 13 6.22 -1.18 9.77
CA PRO A 13 4.91 -1.82 9.95
C PRO A 13 4.40 -1.55 11.38
N ASP A 14 3.09 -1.38 11.52
CA ASP A 14 2.46 -1.17 12.83
C ASP A 14 2.59 -2.42 13.70
N ASP A 15 2.94 -2.24 14.98
CA ASP A 15 3.13 -3.33 15.93
C ASP A 15 1.81 -4.11 16.12
N GLY A 16 1.80 -5.38 15.69
CA GLY A 16 0.61 -6.24 15.76
C GLY A 16 -0.18 -6.35 14.46
N SER A 17 0.24 -5.67 13.39
CA SER A 17 -0.34 -5.84 12.04
C SER A 17 -0.07 -7.21 11.40
N GLY A 18 0.83 -8.01 11.98
CA GLY A 18 1.29 -9.26 11.38
C GLY A 18 2.14 -9.05 10.12
N CYS A 19 2.55 -7.81 9.84
CA CYS A 19 3.42 -7.47 8.73
C CYS A 19 4.87 -7.33 9.22
N ASP A 20 5.82 -7.81 8.42
CA ASP A 20 7.26 -7.62 8.67
C ASP A 20 7.87 -6.49 7.80
N ALA A 21 7.13 -6.00 6.82
CA ALA A 21 7.50 -4.84 6.01
C ALA A 21 6.27 -4.00 5.62
N ALA A 22 6.47 -2.69 5.43
CA ALA A 22 5.44 -1.77 4.96
C ALA A 22 6.01 -0.63 4.10
N TYR A 23 5.20 -0.12 3.17
CA TYR A 23 5.53 1.00 2.30
C TYR A 23 4.39 2.01 2.26
N LEU A 24 4.72 3.29 2.37
CA LEU A 24 3.78 4.38 2.13
C LEU A 24 3.89 4.81 0.66
N VAL A 25 2.77 4.73 -0.06
CA VAL A 25 2.64 5.15 -1.45
C VAL A 25 1.80 6.42 -1.50
N ARG A 26 2.38 7.49 -2.03
CA ARG A 26 1.69 8.76 -2.26
C ARG A 26 1.16 8.80 -3.68
N LEU A 27 -0.11 9.18 -3.81
CA LEU A 27 -0.86 9.16 -5.06
C LEU A 27 -1.39 10.55 -5.39
N THR A 28 -1.46 10.86 -6.67
CA THR A 28 -2.05 12.12 -7.18
C THR A 28 -3.07 11.86 -8.29
N GLN A 29 -4.12 12.68 -8.33
CA GLN A 29 -5.10 12.72 -9.42
C GLN A 29 -5.48 14.18 -9.69
N GLY A 30 -4.85 14.80 -10.68
CA GLY A 30 -5.02 16.24 -10.91
C GLY A 30 -4.47 17.04 -9.72
N GLU A 31 -5.34 17.78 -9.04
CA GLU A 31 -5.01 18.55 -7.83
C GLU A 31 -5.22 17.75 -6.53
N GLU A 32 -5.80 16.56 -6.61
CA GLU A 32 -6.07 15.70 -5.46
C GLU A 32 -4.86 14.85 -5.08
N THR A 33 -4.70 14.61 -3.78
CA THR A 33 -3.65 13.74 -3.22
C THR A 33 -4.27 12.70 -2.31
N ALA A 34 -3.69 11.50 -2.30
CA ALA A 34 -4.04 10.43 -1.39
C ALA A 34 -2.79 9.67 -0.95
N GLU A 35 -2.89 8.95 0.15
CA GLU A 35 -1.81 8.12 0.68
C GLU A 35 -2.36 6.72 0.93
N SER A 36 -1.56 5.70 0.59
CA SER A 36 -1.90 4.31 0.81
C SER A 36 -0.73 3.58 1.47
N VAL A 37 -0.98 2.89 2.56
CA VAL A 37 0.02 2.02 3.20
C VAL A 37 -0.13 0.60 2.66
N VAL A 38 0.96 0.05 2.14
CA VAL A 38 1.05 -1.32 1.63
C VAL A 38 1.88 -2.15 2.60
N GLY A 39 1.22 -2.99 3.38
CA GLY A 39 1.84 -3.95 4.28
C GLY A 39 2.14 -5.29 3.59
N PHE A 40 3.15 -5.99 4.10
CA PHE A 40 3.52 -7.34 3.68
C PHE A 40 3.39 -8.30 4.85
N ALA A 41 2.49 -9.29 4.75
CA ALA A 41 2.28 -10.27 5.81
C ALA A 41 3.55 -11.11 6.03
N ALA A 42 3.90 -11.31 7.30
CA ALA A 42 5.07 -12.08 7.67
C ALA A 42 4.83 -13.60 7.49
N PRO A 43 5.84 -14.37 7.04
CA PRO A 43 7.13 -13.90 6.54
C PRO A 43 7.03 -13.44 5.08
N SER A 44 7.52 -12.24 4.78
CA SER A 44 7.55 -11.74 3.41
C SER A 44 8.90 -12.01 2.74
N ALA A 45 8.87 -12.66 1.56
CA ALA A 45 10.06 -13.01 0.81
C ALA A 45 10.44 -11.97 -0.27
N VAL A 46 9.47 -11.12 -0.68
CA VAL A 46 9.56 -10.25 -1.86
C VAL A 46 9.16 -8.80 -1.59
N ALA A 47 9.16 -8.37 -0.31
CA ALA A 47 8.77 -7.03 0.08
C ALA A 47 9.67 -5.98 -0.59
N SER A 48 9.08 -5.14 -1.44
CA SER A 48 9.76 -4.07 -2.15
C SER A 48 8.77 -2.96 -2.53
N GLY A 49 9.28 -1.73 -2.68
CA GLY A 49 8.46 -0.59 -3.11
C GLY A 49 7.81 -0.81 -4.48
N GLY A 50 8.57 -1.34 -5.46
CA GLY A 50 8.02 -1.63 -6.78
C GLY A 50 6.91 -2.68 -6.75
N TYR A 51 7.03 -3.70 -5.90
CA TYR A 51 5.97 -4.70 -5.74
C TYR A 51 4.75 -4.15 -4.99
N ALA A 52 4.96 -3.22 -4.05
CA ALA A 52 3.87 -2.49 -3.41
C ALA A 52 3.07 -1.66 -4.44
N GLU A 53 3.77 -0.91 -5.30
CA GLU A 53 3.16 -0.14 -6.39
C GLU A 53 2.41 -1.05 -7.38
N GLU A 54 3.00 -2.17 -7.77
CA GLU A 54 2.36 -3.14 -8.68
C GLU A 54 1.02 -3.63 -8.11
N LYS A 55 0.99 -4.02 -6.83
CA LYS A 55 -0.25 -4.53 -6.22
C LYS A 55 -1.28 -3.44 -6.00
N LEU A 56 -0.85 -2.22 -5.65
CA LEU A 56 -1.72 -1.07 -5.51
C LEU A 56 -2.30 -0.59 -6.85
N SER A 57 -1.61 -0.85 -7.97
CA SER A 57 -2.02 -0.43 -9.32
C SER A 57 -3.46 -0.82 -9.70
N LYS A 58 -3.96 -1.92 -9.09
CA LYS A 58 -5.33 -2.44 -9.28
C LYS A 58 -6.42 -1.46 -8.83
N PHE A 59 -6.11 -0.59 -7.87
CA PHE A 59 -7.07 0.34 -7.26
C PHE A 59 -6.93 1.78 -7.80
N LEU A 60 -5.96 2.04 -8.68
CA LEU A 60 -5.71 3.41 -9.18
C LEU A 60 -6.82 3.95 -10.08
N ARG A 61 -7.73 3.08 -10.54
CA ARG A 61 -8.91 3.48 -11.34
C ARG A 61 -10.16 3.69 -10.49
N ASP A 62 -10.11 3.37 -9.21
CA ASP A 62 -11.22 3.61 -8.31
C ASP A 62 -11.39 5.11 -8.06
N GLU A 63 -12.59 5.52 -7.64
CA GLU A 63 -12.86 6.91 -7.28
C GLU A 63 -11.87 7.40 -6.21
N ARG A 64 -11.58 6.55 -5.23
CA ARG A 64 -10.56 6.77 -4.22
C ARG A 64 -9.82 5.47 -3.90
N PRO A 65 -8.48 5.43 -3.99
CA PRO A 65 -7.70 4.26 -3.67
C PRO A 65 -7.83 3.94 -2.17
N PRO A 66 -7.66 2.66 -1.78
CA PRO A 66 -7.70 2.27 -0.38
C PRO A 66 -6.58 2.95 0.40
N ASN A 67 -6.89 3.41 1.62
CA ASN A 67 -5.88 3.98 2.52
C ASN A 67 -4.84 2.96 2.97
N ALA A 68 -5.18 1.66 2.93
CA ALA A 68 -4.24 0.60 3.21
C ALA A 68 -4.62 -0.74 2.57
N ILE A 69 -3.60 -1.50 2.18
CA ILE A 69 -3.71 -2.89 1.74
C ILE A 69 -2.63 -3.74 2.40
N VAL A 70 -2.89 -5.04 2.51
CA VAL A 70 -1.92 -6.04 2.95
C VAL A 70 -1.74 -7.06 1.83
N ILE A 71 -0.49 -7.37 1.51
CA ILE A 71 -0.10 -8.43 0.59
C ILE A 71 0.22 -9.66 1.42
N ASP A 72 -0.58 -10.71 1.25
CA ASP A 72 -0.37 -12.00 1.93
C ASP A 72 0.82 -12.76 1.35
N VAL A 73 1.26 -13.80 2.08
CA VAL A 73 2.40 -14.65 1.69
C VAL A 73 2.19 -15.31 0.31
N ASP A 74 0.93 -15.60 -0.06
CA ASP A 74 0.59 -16.15 -1.38
C ASP A 74 0.51 -15.08 -2.49
N GLY A 75 0.65 -13.80 -2.14
CA GLY A 75 0.58 -12.66 -3.07
C GLY A 75 -0.83 -12.13 -3.32
N SER A 76 -1.83 -12.67 -2.61
CA SER A 76 -3.18 -12.11 -2.49
C SER A 76 -3.16 -10.74 -1.83
N VAL A 77 -4.15 -9.91 -2.16
CA VAL A 77 -4.26 -8.55 -1.64
C VAL A 77 -5.55 -8.43 -0.84
N ARG A 78 -5.43 -7.94 0.39
CA ARG A 78 -6.55 -7.60 1.27
C ARG A 78 -6.59 -6.09 1.48
N VAL A 79 -7.74 -5.47 1.26
CA VAL A 79 -7.97 -4.08 1.67
C VAL A 79 -8.25 -4.06 3.17
N VAL A 80 -7.54 -3.21 3.90
CA VAL A 80 -7.71 -3.08 5.35
C VAL A 80 -8.18 -1.66 5.69
N SER A 81 -9.13 -1.57 6.63
CA SER A 81 -9.73 -0.30 7.01
C SER A 81 -8.87 0.52 8.00
N THR A 82 -7.71 -0.01 8.39
CA THR A 82 -6.94 0.54 9.50
C THR A 82 -6.20 1.80 9.09
N GLU A 83 -6.40 2.87 9.86
CA GLU A 83 -5.56 4.06 9.88
C GLU A 83 -4.17 3.64 10.40
N PHE A 84 -3.22 3.33 9.51
CA PHE A 84 -1.82 3.19 9.90
C PHE A 84 -1.36 4.55 10.42
N ARG A 85 -1.03 4.65 11.73
CA ARG A 85 -0.45 5.87 12.28
C ARG A 85 1.05 5.89 11.98
N ALA A 86 1.45 6.85 11.14
CA ALA A 86 2.84 7.20 10.89
C ALA A 86 3.47 7.95 12.07
#